data_AF-A0A1C5RBT6-F1
#
_entry.id   AF-A0A1C5RBT6-F1
#
_cell.length_a   1.000
_cell.length_b   1.000
_cell.length_c   1.000
_cell.angle_alpha   90.00
_cell.angle_beta   90.00
_cell.angle_gamma   90.00
#
_symmetry.space_group_name_H-M   'P 1'
#
loop_
_entity.id
_entity.type
_entity.pdbx_description
1 polymer ?
#
loop_
_entity_poly.entity_id
_entity_poly.type
_entity_poly.pdbx_seq_one_letter_code
_entity_poly.pdbx_strand_id
1 'polypeptide(L)'
;MKKNLYQTAIGIFIILTTWSCDKSSDNEVAGDGANTVSNAIELKGRFYSYALTDNPKDDKEMWLPNLMAGVFMLQDNTSEPVNNQSNISYKSTTHKGAFEAVHPENVLVLPDNGNPMSVVAYTPWKEGLDNNKLSIDCSRQSDELNIHYARTVRGINKKQLIAELEFYPVLVKTNFILQAGAGVPLEKLKNANIDIIGMNTIANLNLLNGKLEDIATSQNISISCNQENKTSAMILPSTSVDGYKLIVTLPEMDNETREWELSQGNITAFSTGMEYTFTITILPSSIEVKTDEHPIGEWGTGNSSSGHKGENNLVKVDINELPEGDIKKVTNLFGETGNGEWFYYLANGQKGHSEVVTEEDGSKAIHSKVETSTAEWWSIRFGYHMQADNILPEKYILEFKVKGTKGGHLWMFVNGYNPNASSSFMMAQFKENKAYGGHGINIEDEQTYQTIRKDFDFSQTSNSITWRSDPQLSTEMERKNFSIGFFLEKSTGDFYIKDLKLYRAAN
;
A
#
# COMPACT_ATOMS: atom_id res chain seq x y z
N MET A 1 -41.26 9.49 57.16
CA MET A 1 -41.19 8.88 55.81
C MET A 1 -39.99 9.47 55.09
N LYS A 2 -39.00 8.63 54.79
CA LYS A 2 -37.72 8.98 54.17
C LYS A 2 -37.92 9.38 52.70
N LYS A 3 -37.27 10.46 52.27
CA LYS A 3 -37.02 10.79 50.86
C LYS A 3 -35.65 10.24 50.49
N ASN A 4 -35.58 9.40 49.45
CA ASN A 4 -34.32 8.95 48.85
C ASN A 4 -33.99 9.84 47.65
N LEU A 5 -32.79 10.42 47.65
CA LEU A 5 -32.10 10.96 46.50
C LEU A 5 -30.81 10.13 46.37
N TYR A 6 -30.59 9.48 45.22
CA TYR A 6 -29.33 8.82 44.90
C TYR A 6 -28.43 9.80 44.14
N GLN A 7 -27.25 10.07 44.69
CA GLN A 7 -26.18 10.83 44.05
C GLN A 7 -25.19 9.87 43.37
N THR A 8 -24.82 10.23 42.14
CA THR A 8 -23.80 9.63 41.29
C THR A 8 -22.40 9.94 41.84
N ALA A 9 -21.56 8.92 42.01
CA ALA A 9 -20.17 9.06 42.43
C ALA A 9 -19.24 9.14 41.20
N ILE A 10 -18.45 10.21 41.12
CA ILE A 10 -17.34 10.41 40.18
C ILE A 10 -16.06 10.00 40.92
N GLY A 11 -15.38 8.95 40.45
CA GLY A 11 -14.10 8.49 40.97
C GLY A 11 -12.94 9.04 40.15
N ILE A 12 -12.15 9.94 40.75
CA ILE A 12 -10.87 10.44 40.26
C ILE A 12 -9.78 9.43 40.64
N PHE A 13 -8.98 8.96 39.68
CA PHE A 13 -7.83 8.09 39.95
C PHE A 13 -6.54 8.91 39.91
N ILE A 14 -5.83 8.94 41.03
CA ILE A 14 -4.56 9.64 41.25
C ILE A 14 -3.42 8.64 41.00
N ILE A 15 -2.47 9.00 40.13
CA ILE A 15 -1.24 8.26 39.91
C ILE A 15 -0.19 8.72 40.94
N LEU A 16 0.25 7.82 41.81
CA LEU A 16 1.40 8.00 42.68
C LEU A 16 2.57 7.16 42.14
N THR A 17 3.68 7.83 41.83
CA THR A 17 4.98 7.21 41.54
C THR A 17 5.75 7.03 42.84
N THR A 18 6.29 5.84 43.09
CA THR A 18 7.46 5.68 43.97
C THR A 18 8.44 4.66 43.38
N TRP A 19 9.70 5.08 43.30
CA TRP A 19 10.87 4.21 43.20
C TRP A 19 11.17 3.61 44.59
N SER A 20 11.47 2.31 44.65
CA SER A 20 12.45 1.79 45.62
C SER A 20 12.97 0.41 45.18
N CYS A 21 14.30 0.27 45.19
CA CYS A 21 15.04 -0.98 45.07
C CYS A 21 15.35 -1.50 46.48
N ASP A 22 15.06 -2.77 46.79
CA ASP A 22 16.06 -3.79 47.18
C ASP A 22 15.42 -5.12 47.64
N LYS A 23 16.30 -6.14 47.72
CA LYS A 23 16.11 -7.61 47.59
C LYS A 23 15.43 -8.41 48.72
N SER A 24 14.85 -9.54 48.25
CA SER A 24 14.82 -10.93 48.78
C SER A 24 13.87 -11.40 49.91
N SER A 25 13.23 -12.55 49.58
CA SER A 25 12.72 -13.70 50.38
C SER A 25 11.58 -13.49 51.37
N ASP A 26 10.35 -13.88 51.03
CA ASP A 26 9.76 -15.22 51.27
C ASP A 26 8.23 -15.18 51.12
N ASN A 27 7.68 -16.34 50.76
CA ASN A 27 6.30 -16.61 50.32
C ASN A 27 5.21 -16.25 51.35
N GLU A 28 4.09 -15.71 50.86
CA GLU A 28 2.74 -16.18 51.19
C GLU A 28 1.73 -15.81 50.09
N VAL A 29 0.68 -16.62 49.96
CA VAL A 29 -0.08 -16.92 48.74
C VAL A 29 -1.46 -16.23 48.72
N ALA A 30 -1.75 -15.62 47.56
CA ALA A 30 -3.01 -15.45 46.81
C ALA A 30 -4.21 -14.59 47.29
N GLY A 31 -4.69 -13.80 46.32
CA GLY A 31 -6.00 -13.14 46.19
C GLY A 31 -5.81 -11.66 45.86
N ASP A 32 -6.00 -11.12 44.65
CA ASP A 32 -7.03 -11.36 43.63
C ASP A 32 -6.43 -11.02 42.25
N GLY A 33 -6.65 -11.90 41.27
CA GLY A 33 -5.91 -11.93 40.01
C GLY A 33 -6.54 -11.06 38.92
N ALA A 34 -5.86 -9.97 38.56
CA ALA A 34 -5.90 -9.50 37.18
C ALA A 34 -5.04 -10.47 36.35
N ASN A 35 -5.65 -11.54 35.82
CA ASN A 35 -4.98 -12.41 34.85
C ASN A 35 -4.73 -11.60 33.58
N THR A 36 -3.58 -10.93 33.50
CA THR A 36 -3.00 -10.55 32.21
C THR A 36 -2.67 -11.85 31.49
N VAL A 37 -3.42 -12.19 30.45
CA VAL A 37 -3.10 -13.32 29.58
C VAL A 37 -1.73 -13.01 28.98
N SER A 38 -0.69 -13.72 29.41
CA SER A 38 0.71 -13.34 29.15
C SER A 38 1.11 -13.32 27.66
N ASN A 39 0.22 -13.77 26.78
CA ASN A 39 0.41 -13.89 25.33
C ASN A 39 -0.68 -13.14 24.53
N ALA A 40 -1.48 -12.27 25.16
CA ALA A 40 -2.47 -11.46 24.45
C ALA A 40 -1.80 -10.42 23.55
N ILE A 41 -2.32 -10.28 22.34
CA ILE A 41 -1.85 -9.28 21.37
C ILE A 41 -2.54 -7.95 21.65
N GLU A 42 -1.73 -6.91 21.83
CA GLU A 42 -2.20 -5.53 21.90
C GLU A 42 -2.44 -5.00 20.48
N LEU A 43 -3.64 -4.46 20.23
CA LEU A 43 -4.00 -3.88 18.95
C LEU A 43 -3.94 -2.36 19.03
N LYS A 44 -3.06 -1.80 18.20
CA LYS A 44 -3.01 -0.37 17.93
C LYS A 44 -3.41 -0.08 16.50
N GLY A 45 -3.70 1.17 16.16
CA GLY A 45 -3.89 1.49 14.75
C GLY A 45 -4.34 2.90 14.46
N ARG A 46 -4.64 3.13 13.18
CA ARG A 46 -5.06 4.42 12.63
C ARG A 46 -5.96 4.22 11.42
N PHE A 47 -6.79 5.22 11.13
CA PHE A 47 -7.65 5.25 9.95
C PHE A 47 -7.19 6.33 8.99
N TYR A 48 -7.17 5.96 7.72
CA TYR A 48 -7.01 6.87 6.60
C TYR A 48 -8.36 7.11 5.94
N SER A 49 -8.60 8.31 5.43
CA SER A 49 -9.87 8.68 4.80
C SER A 49 -9.72 9.53 3.55
N TYR A 50 -10.78 9.56 2.75
CA TYR A 50 -10.95 10.41 1.58
C TYR A 50 -10.87 11.90 1.97
N ALA A 51 -9.72 12.52 1.72
CA ALA A 51 -9.45 13.90 2.09
C ALA A 51 -10.06 14.87 1.07
N LEU A 52 -10.96 15.74 1.54
CA LEU A 52 -11.34 16.95 0.80
C LEU A 52 -10.39 18.09 1.21
N THR A 53 -9.15 18.15 0.71
CA THR A 53 -8.32 19.35 0.89
C THR A 53 -7.45 19.67 -0.32
N ASP A 54 -7.38 20.96 -0.68
CA ASP A 54 -6.54 21.54 -1.74
C ASP A 54 -5.03 21.54 -1.39
N ASN A 55 -4.62 20.76 -0.38
CA ASN A 55 -3.27 20.78 0.17
C ASN A 55 -2.79 19.34 0.47
N PRO A 56 -1.92 18.75 -0.37
CA PRO A 56 -1.41 17.38 -0.21
C PRO A 56 -0.49 17.17 1.02
N LYS A 57 -0.40 18.17 1.92
CA LYS A 57 0.28 18.07 3.23
C LYS A 57 -0.68 17.91 4.41
N ASP A 58 -1.99 17.92 4.17
CA ASP A 58 -3.02 17.75 5.20
C ASP A 58 -3.48 16.28 5.30
N ASP A 59 -2.52 15.35 5.38
CA ASP A 59 -2.74 13.94 5.72
C ASP A 59 -3.17 13.81 7.18
N LYS A 60 -4.42 14.12 7.47
CA LYS A 60 -4.92 13.98 8.84
C LYS A 60 -5.30 12.53 9.06
N GLU A 61 -4.33 11.75 9.53
CA GLU A 61 -4.57 10.54 10.32
C GLU A 61 -5.77 10.81 11.23
N MET A 62 -6.88 10.11 10.98
CA MET A 62 -8.07 10.28 11.77
C MET A 62 -8.21 9.11 12.73
N TRP A 63 -8.39 9.44 14.00
CA TRP A 63 -8.81 8.46 14.97
C TRP A 63 -10.34 8.46 15.01
N LEU A 64 -10.93 7.32 14.66
CA LEU A 64 -12.37 7.10 14.72
C LEU A 64 -12.69 6.30 15.96
N PRO A 65 -13.08 6.91 17.10
CA PRO A 65 -13.43 6.17 18.30
C PRO A 65 -14.77 5.44 18.13
N ASN A 66 -14.92 4.31 18.82
CA ASN A 66 -16.10 3.45 18.84
C ASN A 66 -16.41 2.71 17.53
N LEU A 67 -15.47 2.66 16.60
CA LEU A 67 -15.59 1.88 15.38
C LEU A 67 -15.37 0.39 15.69
N MET A 68 -16.25 -0.45 15.17
CA MET A 68 -16.18 -1.90 15.35
C MET A 68 -15.32 -2.50 14.24
N ALA A 69 -14.28 -3.25 14.61
CA ALA A 69 -13.38 -3.93 13.69
C ALA A 69 -13.43 -5.44 13.89
N GLY A 70 -13.39 -6.20 12.79
CA GLY A 70 -13.17 -7.64 12.84
C GLY A 70 -11.72 -7.96 12.62
N VAL A 71 -11.15 -8.75 13.52
CA VAL A 71 -9.72 -9.07 13.53
C VAL A 71 -9.53 -10.57 13.43
N PHE A 72 -8.59 -10.97 12.56
CA PHE A 72 -8.22 -12.37 12.36
C PHE A 72 -6.73 -12.54 12.65
N MET A 73 -6.40 -13.64 13.32
CA MET A 73 -5.04 -14.16 13.38
C MET A 73 -4.86 -15.24 12.33
N LEU A 74 -3.78 -15.14 11.57
CA LEU A 74 -3.40 -16.07 10.52
C LEU A 74 -2.04 -16.69 10.85
N GLN A 75 -1.80 -17.91 10.36
CA GLN A 75 -0.43 -18.41 10.33
C GLN A 75 0.42 -17.46 9.48
N ASP A 76 1.63 -17.13 9.95
CA ASP A 76 2.45 -16.12 9.29
C ASP A 76 2.75 -16.47 7.84
N ASN A 77 2.66 -15.49 6.94
CA ASN A 77 2.84 -15.66 5.49
C ASN A 77 1.84 -16.57 4.79
N THR A 78 0.66 -16.76 5.39
CA THR A 78 -0.45 -17.52 4.78
C THR A 78 -1.77 -16.75 4.89
N SER A 79 -2.82 -17.30 4.27
CA SER A 79 -4.22 -16.92 4.52
C SER A 79 -4.95 -17.96 5.36
N GLU A 80 -4.24 -18.82 6.10
CA GLU A 80 -4.84 -19.83 6.96
C GLU A 80 -5.19 -19.23 8.32
N PRO A 81 -6.48 -19.10 8.68
CA PRO A 81 -6.87 -18.59 9.98
C PRO A 81 -6.49 -19.55 11.10
N VAL A 82 -6.08 -18.99 12.23
CA VAL A 82 -5.91 -19.76 13.47
C VAL A 82 -7.31 -20.05 14.04
N ASN A 83 -7.55 -21.33 14.38
CA ASN A 83 -8.83 -21.77 14.94
C ASN A 83 -9.24 -20.92 16.15
N ASN A 84 -10.52 -20.53 16.19
CA ASN A 84 -11.11 -19.68 17.22
C ASN A 84 -10.50 -18.26 17.34
N GLN A 85 -9.62 -17.86 16.42
CA GLN A 85 -9.00 -16.53 16.38
C GLN A 85 -9.39 -15.79 15.09
N SER A 86 -10.65 -15.92 14.68
CA SER A 86 -11.19 -15.40 13.42
C SER A 86 -12.37 -14.48 13.65
N ASN A 87 -12.38 -13.34 12.94
CA ASN A 87 -13.41 -12.32 13.01
C ASN A 87 -13.76 -11.86 14.43
N ILE A 88 -12.75 -11.81 15.32
CA ILE A 88 -12.92 -11.35 16.69
C ILE A 88 -13.31 -9.87 16.65
N SER A 89 -14.37 -9.53 17.36
CA SER A 89 -14.87 -8.16 17.41
C SER A 89 -14.03 -7.32 18.37
N TYR A 90 -13.41 -6.29 17.82
CA TYR A 90 -12.70 -5.24 18.55
C TYR A 90 -13.38 -3.90 18.35
N LYS A 91 -13.19 -2.99 19.29
CA LYS A 91 -13.70 -1.64 19.25
C LYS A 91 -12.57 -0.65 19.43
N SER A 92 -12.45 0.33 18.54
CA SER A 92 -11.52 1.44 18.74
C SER A 92 -11.95 2.26 19.96
N THR A 93 -11.00 2.53 20.85
CA THR A 93 -11.27 3.24 22.10
C THR A 93 -11.36 4.75 21.88
N THR A 94 -11.74 5.50 22.91
CA THR A 94 -11.65 6.97 22.89
C THR A 94 -10.22 7.48 23.06
N HIS A 95 -9.29 6.64 23.51
CA HIS A 95 -7.87 6.93 23.56
C HIS A 95 -7.26 6.72 22.17
N LYS A 96 -6.54 7.73 21.68
CA LYS A 96 -6.01 7.71 20.31
C LYS A 96 -5.14 6.47 20.09
N GLY A 97 -5.52 5.64 19.12
CA GLY A 97 -4.68 4.59 18.57
C GLY A 97 -4.87 3.19 19.16
N ALA A 98 -5.77 2.96 20.12
CA ALA A 98 -5.93 1.65 20.77
C ALA A 98 -7.27 0.98 20.46
N PHE A 99 -7.26 -0.36 20.34
CA PHE A 99 -8.45 -1.19 20.20
C PHE A 99 -8.62 -2.15 21.38
N GLU A 100 -9.86 -2.36 21.81
CA GLU A 100 -10.21 -3.29 22.88
C GLU A 100 -11.12 -4.39 22.34
N ALA A 101 -10.88 -5.64 22.74
CA ALA A 101 -11.78 -6.73 22.40
C ALA A 101 -13.14 -6.47 23.06
N VAL A 102 -14.22 -6.59 22.30
CA VAL A 102 -15.59 -6.40 22.82
C VAL A 102 -15.90 -7.44 23.89
N HIS A 103 -15.35 -8.64 23.70
CA HIS A 103 -15.42 -9.78 24.60
C HIS A 103 -13.99 -10.13 25.04
N PRO A 104 -13.57 -9.76 26.27
CA PRO A 104 -12.20 -9.97 26.74
C PRO A 104 -11.71 -11.42 26.69
N GLU A 105 -12.63 -12.38 26.81
CA GLU A 105 -12.37 -13.82 26.70
C GLU A 105 -11.99 -14.28 25.28
N ASN A 106 -12.29 -13.47 24.26
CA ASN A 106 -12.03 -13.74 22.86
C ASN A 106 -10.83 -12.97 22.31
N VAL A 107 -10.09 -12.25 23.17
CA VAL A 107 -8.89 -11.50 22.77
C VAL A 107 -7.93 -12.39 21.98
N LEU A 108 -7.26 -11.81 20.99
CA LEU A 108 -6.23 -12.51 20.24
C LEU A 108 -5.08 -12.93 21.17
N VAL A 109 -4.78 -14.24 21.19
CA VAL A 109 -3.71 -14.82 21.99
C VAL A 109 -2.76 -15.59 21.09
N LEU A 110 -1.45 -15.34 21.23
CA LEU A 110 -0.44 -16.08 20.49
C LEU A 110 -0.44 -17.57 20.88
N PRO A 111 -0.32 -18.49 19.91
CA PRO A 111 -0.10 -19.90 20.18
C PRO A 111 1.18 -20.17 20.98
N ASP A 112 1.16 -21.21 21.81
CA ASP A 112 2.29 -21.54 22.69
C ASP A 112 3.55 -22.01 21.95
N ASN A 113 3.38 -22.51 20.71
CA ASN A 113 4.45 -23.05 19.88
C ASN A 113 5.53 -22.01 19.50
N GLY A 114 5.28 -20.71 19.74
CA GLY A 114 6.23 -19.64 19.49
C GLY A 114 6.42 -19.27 18.02
N ASN A 115 5.63 -19.85 17.11
CA ASN A 115 5.65 -19.47 15.70
C ASN A 115 5.15 -18.03 15.55
N PRO A 116 5.73 -17.25 14.63
CA PRO A 116 5.19 -15.94 14.30
C PRO A 116 3.78 -16.08 13.72
N MET A 117 2.99 -15.03 13.89
CA MET A 117 1.62 -14.92 13.36
C MET A 117 1.47 -13.65 12.53
N SER A 118 0.50 -13.68 11.62
CA SER A 118 0.01 -12.49 10.92
C SER A 118 -1.34 -12.05 11.52
N VAL A 119 -1.61 -10.75 11.54
CA VAL A 119 -2.87 -10.16 11.96
C VAL A 119 -3.45 -9.34 10.81
N VAL A 120 -4.73 -9.56 10.50
CA VAL A 120 -5.49 -8.76 9.54
C VAL A 120 -6.77 -8.25 10.18
N ALA A 121 -7.26 -7.11 9.72
CA ALA A 121 -8.48 -6.51 10.26
C ALA A 121 -9.28 -5.78 9.20
N TYR A 122 -10.58 -5.61 9.44
CA TYR A 122 -11.48 -4.79 8.62
C TYR A 122 -12.50 -4.06 9.47
N THR A 123 -13.14 -3.06 8.89
CA THR A 123 -14.25 -2.31 9.48
C THR A 123 -15.26 -1.91 8.39
N PRO A 124 -16.57 -1.78 8.70
CA PRO A 124 -17.19 -2.13 9.98
C PRO A 124 -17.29 -3.64 10.19
N TRP A 125 -17.12 -4.09 11.44
CA TRP A 125 -17.31 -5.50 11.82
C TRP A 125 -18.71 -6.01 11.49
N LYS A 126 -18.79 -7.23 10.98
CA LYS A 126 -20.05 -7.92 10.68
C LYS A 126 -20.01 -9.35 11.23
N GLU A 127 -21.11 -9.77 11.84
CA GLU A 127 -21.34 -11.15 12.25
C GLU A 127 -21.87 -12.00 11.06
N GLY A 128 -21.74 -13.32 11.15
CA GLY A 128 -22.38 -14.23 10.18
C GLY A 128 -21.79 -14.15 8.77
N LEU A 129 -20.47 -13.97 8.66
CA LEU A 129 -19.76 -13.98 7.39
C LEU A 129 -19.86 -15.37 6.72
N ASP A 130 -20.09 -15.38 5.41
CA ASP A 130 -19.95 -16.60 4.61
C ASP A 130 -18.50 -16.75 4.14
N ASN A 131 -17.85 -17.85 4.48
CA ASN A 131 -16.46 -18.14 4.10
C ASN A 131 -15.46 -16.99 4.30
N ASN A 132 -15.61 -16.22 5.40
CA ASN A 132 -14.79 -15.03 5.71
C ASN A 132 -14.83 -13.94 4.63
N LYS A 133 -15.93 -13.85 3.88
CA LYS A 133 -16.17 -12.82 2.87
C LYS A 133 -17.20 -11.80 3.36
N LEU A 134 -16.91 -10.53 3.14
CA LEU A 134 -17.86 -9.43 3.31
C LEU A 134 -18.46 -9.08 1.95
N SER A 135 -19.77 -9.31 1.80
CA SER A 135 -20.48 -8.95 0.56
C SER A 135 -20.68 -7.44 0.46
N ILE A 136 -20.43 -6.90 -0.75
CA ILE A 136 -20.47 -5.48 -1.09
C ILE A 136 -21.46 -5.29 -2.24
N ASP A 137 -22.35 -4.30 -2.09
CA ASP A 137 -23.29 -3.87 -3.13
C ASP A 137 -23.27 -2.34 -3.28
N CYS A 138 -22.50 -1.86 -4.25
CA CYS A 138 -22.36 -0.43 -4.56
C CYS A 138 -23.58 0.15 -5.30
N SER A 139 -24.56 -0.66 -5.76
CA SER A 139 -25.79 -0.07 -6.32
C SER A 139 -26.66 0.56 -5.23
N ARG A 140 -26.40 0.24 -3.96
CA ARG A 140 -27.12 0.72 -2.79
C ARG A 140 -26.19 1.55 -1.90
N GLN A 141 -26.12 2.84 -2.17
CA GLN A 141 -25.29 3.78 -1.43
C GLN A 141 -25.75 3.90 0.03
N SER A 142 -24.81 3.70 0.97
CA SER A 142 -25.05 3.83 2.41
C SER A 142 -23.72 4.00 3.17
N ASP A 143 -23.79 4.36 4.45
CA ASP A 143 -22.62 4.44 5.32
C ASP A 143 -21.92 3.08 5.54
N GLU A 144 -22.62 1.96 5.28
CA GLU A 144 -22.03 0.61 5.38
C GLU A 144 -20.97 0.35 4.29
N LEU A 145 -20.99 1.13 3.20
CA LEU A 145 -19.97 1.08 2.15
C LEU A 145 -18.66 1.75 2.56
N ASN A 146 -18.59 2.38 3.74
CA ASN A 146 -17.34 2.95 4.26
C ASN A 146 -16.40 1.87 4.82
N ILE A 147 -16.10 0.88 3.98
CA ILE A 147 -15.34 -0.32 4.32
C ILE A 147 -13.86 0.01 4.28
N HIS A 148 -13.16 -0.33 5.36
CA HIS A 148 -11.70 -0.26 5.40
C HIS A 148 -11.10 -1.63 5.71
N TYR A 149 -9.91 -1.87 5.17
CA TYR A 149 -9.11 -3.04 5.44
C TYR A 149 -7.75 -2.61 5.96
N ALA A 150 -7.27 -3.25 7.02
CA ALA A 150 -5.97 -2.99 7.59
C ALA A 150 -4.88 -3.72 6.79
N ARG A 151 -3.75 -3.06 6.57
CA ARG A 151 -2.55 -3.76 6.07
C ARG A 151 -2.23 -4.94 6.99
N THR A 152 -1.89 -6.08 6.41
CA THR A 152 -1.47 -7.26 7.17
C THR A 152 -0.25 -6.94 8.01
N VAL A 153 -0.36 -7.12 9.32
CA VAL A 153 0.75 -7.05 10.26
C VAL A 153 1.35 -8.44 10.36
N ARG A 154 2.67 -8.58 10.18
CA ARG A 154 3.37 -9.87 10.13
C ARG A 154 4.34 -10.02 11.28
N GLY A 155 4.81 -11.24 11.52
CA GLY A 155 5.88 -11.49 12.48
C GLY A 155 5.52 -11.27 13.95
N ILE A 156 4.23 -11.21 14.30
CA ILE A 156 3.76 -11.05 15.69
C ILE A 156 4.17 -12.29 16.49
N ASN A 157 4.88 -12.08 17.60
CA ASN A 157 5.45 -13.15 18.41
C ASN A 157 5.65 -12.69 19.87
N LYS A 158 6.15 -13.56 20.76
CA LYS A 158 6.30 -13.25 22.20
C LYS A 158 7.20 -12.04 22.50
N LYS A 159 8.06 -11.62 21.57
CA LYS A 159 8.91 -10.42 21.69
C LYS A 159 8.27 -9.16 21.08
N GLN A 160 7.27 -9.33 20.23
CA GLN A 160 6.51 -8.27 19.57
C GLN A 160 5.02 -8.59 19.65
N LEU A 161 4.39 -8.15 20.74
CA LEU A 161 2.98 -8.40 21.05
C LEU A 161 2.06 -7.27 20.55
N ILE A 162 2.60 -6.23 19.91
CA ILE A 162 1.84 -5.10 19.40
C ILE A 162 1.61 -5.31 17.91
N ALA A 163 0.35 -5.32 17.48
CA ALA A 163 -0.02 -5.23 16.08
C ALA A 163 -0.55 -3.83 15.76
N GLU A 164 0.16 -3.10 14.89
CA GLU A 164 -0.21 -1.76 14.44
C GLU A 164 -1.03 -1.82 13.14
N LEU A 165 -2.33 -1.64 13.25
CA LEU A 165 -3.30 -1.74 12.16
C LEU A 165 -3.46 -0.41 11.42
N GLU A 166 -3.11 -0.41 10.14
CA GLU A 166 -3.28 0.75 9.25
C GLU A 166 -4.48 0.52 8.33
N PHE A 167 -5.64 1.10 8.67
CA PHE A 167 -6.89 0.91 7.95
C PHE A 167 -7.02 1.86 6.76
N TYR A 168 -7.23 1.30 5.58
CA TYR A 168 -7.44 2.04 4.34
C TYR A 168 -8.78 1.73 3.71
N PRO A 169 -9.44 2.70 3.08
CA PRO A 169 -10.69 2.45 2.38
C PRO A 169 -10.50 1.44 1.25
N VAL A 170 -11.43 0.49 1.15
CA VAL A 170 -11.42 -0.57 0.13
C VAL A 170 -11.99 -0.05 -1.19
N LEU A 171 -13.06 0.74 -1.10
CA LEU A 171 -13.77 1.28 -2.25
C LEU A 171 -13.10 2.54 -2.80
N VAL A 172 -13.65 3.04 -3.91
CA VAL A 172 -13.28 4.33 -4.50
C VAL A 172 -14.39 5.32 -4.21
N LYS A 173 -14.02 6.52 -3.76
CA LYS A 173 -14.98 7.60 -3.61
C LYS A 173 -14.97 8.49 -4.84
N THR A 174 -16.14 8.76 -5.41
CA THR A 174 -16.30 9.74 -6.48
C THR A 174 -17.13 10.91 -5.97
N ASN A 175 -16.64 12.14 -6.11
CA ASN A 175 -17.41 13.35 -5.88
C ASN A 175 -17.86 13.91 -7.21
N PHE A 176 -19.08 14.42 -7.26
CA PHE A 176 -19.63 15.10 -8.42
C PHE A 176 -20.02 16.51 -8.03
N ILE A 177 -19.58 17.48 -8.84
CA ILE A 177 -19.86 18.90 -8.65
C ILE A 177 -20.48 19.41 -9.94
N LEU A 178 -21.76 19.77 -9.91
CA LEU A 178 -22.46 20.33 -11.06
C LEU A 178 -22.29 21.85 -11.10
N GLN A 179 -21.94 22.37 -12.26
CA GLN A 179 -21.75 23.79 -12.51
C GLN A 179 -22.58 24.24 -13.72
N ALA A 180 -23.08 25.47 -13.63
CA ALA A 180 -23.80 26.11 -14.73
C ALA A 180 -22.78 26.65 -15.75
N GLY A 181 -22.84 26.14 -16.98
CA GLY A 181 -22.09 26.68 -18.10
C GLY A 181 -22.77 27.89 -18.75
N ALA A 182 -22.13 28.45 -19.77
CA ALA A 182 -22.67 29.59 -20.50
C ALA A 182 -24.06 29.27 -21.08
N GLY A 183 -25.05 30.12 -20.78
CA GLY A 183 -26.42 29.95 -21.26
C GLY A 183 -27.32 29.06 -20.39
N VAL A 184 -26.82 28.50 -19.29
CA VAL A 184 -27.61 27.72 -18.32
C VAL A 184 -27.66 28.45 -16.98
N PRO A 185 -28.84 28.85 -16.47
CA PRO A 185 -28.96 29.39 -15.12
C PRO A 185 -28.70 28.33 -14.04
N LEU A 186 -28.08 28.70 -12.91
CA LEU A 186 -27.80 27.77 -11.80
C LEU A 186 -29.06 27.06 -11.25
N GLU A 187 -30.19 27.76 -11.25
CA GLU A 187 -31.50 27.23 -10.83
C GLU A 187 -31.92 25.98 -11.62
N LYS A 188 -31.43 25.83 -12.85
CA LYS A 188 -31.70 24.69 -13.72
C LYS A 188 -31.01 23.39 -13.29
N LEU A 189 -30.08 23.46 -12.33
CA LEU A 189 -29.36 22.31 -11.80
C LEU A 189 -30.02 21.70 -10.56
N LYS A 190 -31.06 22.35 -10.01
CA LYS A 190 -31.74 21.89 -8.80
C LYS A 190 -32.31 20.49 -8.99
N ASN A 191 -32.14 19.66 -7.96
CA ASN A 191 -32.62 18.28 -7.92
C ASN A 191 -32.05 17.39 -9.04
N ALA A 192 -30.93 17.77 -9.66
CA ALA A 192 -30.26 16.94 -10.65
C ALA A 192 -29.94 15.55 -10.07
N ASN A 193 -30.00 14.54 -10.93
CA ASN A 193 -29.63 13.17 -10.60
C ASN A 193 -28.47 12.74 -11.48
N ILE A 194 -27.55 11.97 -10.92
CA ILE A 194 -26.41 11.38 -11.63
C ILE A 194 -26.54 9.86 -11.53
N ASP A 195 -26.55 9.22 -12.69
CA ASP A 195 -26.43 7.77 -12.81
C ASP A 195 -25.04 7.39 -13.31
N ILE A 196 -24.37 6.49 -12.61
CA ILE A 196 -23.15 5.81 -13.07
C ILE A 196 -23.58 4.45 -13.61
N ILE A 197 -23.31 4.18 -14.88
CA ILE A 197 -23.77 2.97 -15.57
C ILE A 197 -22.62 2.22 -16.24
N GLY A 198 -22.83 0.92 -16.47
CA GLY A 198 -21.89 0.05 -17.19
C GLY A 198 -20.83 -0.62 -16.30
N MET A 199 -20.64 -0.14 -15.08
CA MET A 199 -19.70 -0.75 -14.14
C MET A 199 -20.31 -1.90 -13.33
N ASN A 200 -19.46 -2.80 -12.84
CA ASN A 200 -19.88 -3.81 -11.87
C ASN A 200 -20.18 -3.14 -10.52
N THR A 201 -21.21 -3.62 -9.81
CA THR A 201 -21.64 -3.06 -8.53
C THR A 201 -21.60 -4.06 -7.38
N ILE A 202 -21.41 -5.36 -7.65
CA ILE A 202 -21.36 -6.40 -6.63
C ILE A 202 -19.95 -6.99 -6.57
N ALA A 203 -19.45 -7.19 -5.35
CA ALA A 203 -18.20 -7.89 -5.08
C ALA A 203 -18.24 -8.54 -3.69
N ASN A 204 -17.26 -9.40 -3.41
CA ASN A 204 -16.96 -9.90 -2.08
C ASN A 204 -15.56 -9.47 -1.67
N LEU A 205 -15.42 -8.90 -0.48
CA LEU A 205 -14.10 -8.68 0.14
C LEU A 205 -13.71 -9.90 0.95
N ASN A 206 -12.67 -10.61 0.53
CA ASN A 206 -12.05 -11.70 1.29
C ASN A 206 -11.24 -11.11 2.45
N LEU A 207 -11.70 -11.37 3.66
CA LEU A 207 -11.15 -10.74 4.86
C LEU A 207 -9.82 -11.34 5.32
N LEU A 208 -9.43 -12.51 4.78
CA LEU A 208 -8.17 -13.17 5.10
C LEU A 208 -6.98 -12.57 4.33
N ASN A 209 -7.23 -11.85 3.24
CA ASN A 209 -6.19 -11.30 2.38
C ASN A 209 -6.49 -9.90 1.83
N GLY A 210 -7.65 -9.33 2.16
CA GLY A 210 -8.08 -8.00 1.74
C GLY A 210 -8.49 -7.91 0.28
N LYS A 211 -8.76 -9.04 -0.38
CA LYS A 211 -8.99 -9.06 -1.83
C LYS A 211 -10.45 -8.92 -2.23
N LEU A 212 -10.72 -8.11 -3.24
CA LEU A 212 -12.04 -8.10 -3.89
C LEU A 212 -12.11 -9.28 -4.88
N GLU A 213 -13.13 -10.11 -4.70
CA GLU A 213 -13.41 -11.32 -5.46
C GLU A 213 -14.86 -11.30 -5.96
N ASP A 214 -15.19 -12.23 -6.85
CA ASP A 214 -16.56 -12.44 -7.34
C ASP A 214 -17.20 -11.16 -7.92
N ILE A 215 -16.38 -10.29 -8.52
CA ILE A 215 -16.83 -9.01 -9.09
C ILE A 215 -17.78 -9.31 -10.24
N ALA A 216 -19.04 -8.90 -10.10
CA ALA A 216 -20.08 -9.24 -11.05
C ALA A 216 -21.21 -8.20 -11.03
N THR A 217 -22.10 -8.32 -12.01
CA THR A 217 -23.38 -7.61 -12.10
C THR A 217 -23.23 -6.11 -12.33
N SER A 218 -23.65 -5.62 -13.50
CA SER A 218 -23.81 -4.19 -13.74
C SER A 218 -25.22 -3.75 -13.36
N GLN A 219 -25.33 -2.92 -12.33
CA GLN A 219 -26.52 -2.15 -12.00
C GLN A 219 -26.18 -0.66 -12.04
N ASN A 220 -27.20 0.18 -12.25
CA ASN A 220 -27.01 1.62 -12.19
C ASN A 220 -26.80 2.06 -10.75
N ILE A 221 -25.84 2.96 -10.52
CA ILE A 221 -25.69 3.69 -9.26
C ILE A 221 -26.33 5.06 -9.44
N SER A 222 -27.48 5.28 -8.83
CA SER A 222 -28.28 6.51 -8.96
C SER A 222 -28.15 7.38 -7.71
N ILE A 223 -27.74 8.64 -7.86
CA ILE A 223 -27.47 9.54 -6.73
C ILE A 223 -27.93 10.96 -7.02
N SER A 224 -28.80 11.48 -6.15
CA SER A 224 -29.30 12.85 -6.25
C SER A 224 -28.29 13.87 -5.73
N CYS A 225 -28.23 15.01 -6.41
CA CYS A 225 -27.48 16.18 -5.96
C CYS A 225 -28.17 16.86 -4.78
N ASN A 226 -27.35 17.35 -3.84
CA ASN A 226 -27.82 18.19 -2.75
C ASN A 226 -28.09 19.64 -3.23
N GLN A 227 -28.48 20.53 -2.31
CA GLN A 227 -28.79 21.94 -2.62
C GLN A 227 -27.58 22.74 -3.13
N GLU A 228 -26.36 22.27 -2.92
CA GLU A 228 -25.13 22.86 -3.46
C GLU A 228 -24.74 22.28 -4.84
N ASN A 229 -25.62 21.46 -5.44
CA ASN A 229 -25.37 20.74 -6.69
C ASN A 229 -24.17 19.79 -6.60
N LYS A 230 -23.95 19.21 -5.41
CA LYS A 230 -22.88 18.23 -5.15
C LYS A 230 -23.46 16.89 -4.74
N THR A 231 -22.77 15.82 -5.05
CA THR A 231 -23.05 14.49 -4.49
C THR A 231 -21.81 13.62 -4.51
N SER A 232 -21.88 12.44 -3.91
CA SER A 232 -20.78 11.48 -3.90
C SER A 232 -21.27 10.04 -3.96
N ALA A 233 -20.45 9.15 -4.52
CA ALA A 233 -20.67 7.72 -4.58
C ALA A 233 -19.47 6.96 -4.01
N MET A 234 -19.72 5.80 -3.41
CA MET A 234 -18.74 4.73 -3.26
C MET A 234 -18.92 3.73 -4.39
N ILE A 235 -17.85 3.48 -5.14
CA ILE A 235 -17.85 2.55 -6.28
C ILE A 235 -16.76 1.49 -6.11
N LEU A 236 -16.91 0.38 -6.83
CA LEU A 236 -15.85 -0.64 -6.90
C LEU A 236 -14.64 -0.08 -7.67
N PRO A 237 -13.40 -0.39 -7.23
CA PRO A 237 -12.22 -0.22 -8.07
C PRO A 237 -12.35 -0.98 -9.39
N SER A 238 -11.74 -0.46 -10.45
CA SER A 238 -11.79 -1.02 -11.80
C SER A 238 -10.49 -0.77 -12.55
N THR A 239 -10.00 -1.77 -13.30
CA THR A 239 -8.79 -1.65 -14.13
C THR A 239 -9.00 -0.88 -15.43
N SER A 240 -10.24 -0.63 -15.82
CA SER A 240 -10.62 0.18 -16.99
C SER A 240 -11.89 0.99 -16.68
N VAL A 241 -12.09 2.11 -17.37
CA VAL A 241 -13.35 2.86 -17.42
C VAL A 241 -14.12 2.69 -18.73
N ASP A 242 -13.63 1.81 -19.62
CA ASP A 242 -14.26 1.55 -20.91
C ASP A 242 -15.69 1.07 -20.75
N GLY A 243 -16.61 1.70 -21.48
CA GLY A 243 -18.04 1.38 -21.43
C GLY A 243 -18.77 1.98 -20.22
N TYR A 244 -18.08 2.66 -19.31
CA TYR A 244 -18.74 3.36 -18.20
C TYR A 244 -19.24 4.72 -18.65
N LYS A 245 -20.43 5.11 -18.18
CA LYS A 245 -21.02 6.41 -18.50
C LYS A 245 -21.58 7.10 -17.27
N LEU A 246 -21.55 8.43 -17.31
CA LEU A 246 -22.36 9.30 -16.47
C LEU A 246 -23.60 9.72 -17.26
N ILE A 247 -24.77 9.60 -16.65
CA ILE A 247 -26.01 10.20 -17.14
C ILE A 247 -26.47 11.23 -16.13
N VAL A 248 -26.53 12.49 -16.53
CA VAL A 248 -27.04 13.57 -15.71
C VAL A 248 -28.47 13.90 -16.15
N THR A 249 -29.43 13.71 -15.26
CA THR A 249 -30.83 14.09 -15.47
C THR A 249 -31.10 15.44 -14.81
N LEU A 250 -31.70 16.38 -15.55
CA LEU A 250 -31.94 17.77 -15.12
C LEU A 250 -33.45 18.05 -15.05
N PRO A 251 -34.11 17.86 -13.89
CA PRO A 251 -35.57 18.01 -13.77
C PRO A 251 -36.07 19.41 -14.15
N GLU A 252 -35.32 20.45 -13.82
CA GLU A 252 -35.68 21.84 -14.11
C GLU A 252 -35.44 22.23 -15.59
N MET A 253 -34.86 21.34 -16.39
CA MET A 253 -34.73 21.45 -17.86
C MET A 253 -35.59 20.40 -18.55
N ASP A 254 -36.89 20.35 -18.20
CA ASP A 254 -37.87 19.43 -18.82
C ASP A 254 -37.47 17.94 -18.75
N ASN A 255 -36.74 17.56 -17.69
CA ASN A 255 -36.15 16.22 -17.50
C ASN A 255 -35.20 15.79 -18.62
N GLU A 256 -34.54 16.73 -19.27
CA GLU A 256 -33.49 16.42 -20.23
C GLU A 256 -32.32 15.67 -19.59
N THR A 257 -31.74 14.75 -20.35
CA THR A 257 -30.54 14.01 -19.95
C THR A 257 -29.31 14.48 -20.71
N ARG A 258 -28.15 14.30 -20.09
CA ARG A 258 -26.83 14.50 -20.69
C ARG A 258 -25.97 13.29 -20.40
N GLU A 259 -25.32 12.77 -21.42
CA GLU A 259 -24.47 11.59 -21.30
C GLU A 259 -23.02 11.95 -21.52
N TRP A 260 -22.14 11.31 -20.77
CA TRP A 260 -20.70 11.40 -20.95
C TRP A 260 -20.05 10.05 -20.69
N GLU A 261 -19.22 9.60 -21.62
CA GLU A 261 -18.46 8.35 -21.46
C GLU A 261 -17.19 8.63 -20.68
N LEU A 262 -16.90 7.84 -19.63
CA LEU A 262 -15.75 8.10 -18.76
C LEU A 262 -14.41 8.02 -19.52
N SER A 263 -14.35 7.22 -20.58
CA SER A 263 -13.20 7.09 -21.48
C SER A 263 -12.89 8.37 -22.28
N GLN A 264 -13.79 9.35 -22.32
CA GLN A 264 -13.52 10.66 -22.92
C GLN A 264 -12.72 11.58 -21.98
N GLY A 265 -12.63 11.23 -20.70
CA GLY A 265 -11.84 11.95 -19.70
C GLY A 265 -10.37 11.53 -19.68
N ASN A 266 -9.65 12.06 -18.70
CA ASN A 266 -8.23 11.74 -18.49
C ASN A 266 -8.01 10.53 -17.56
N ILE A 267 -9.07 9.90 -17.07
CA ILE A 267 -8.98 8.71 -16.22
C ILE A 267 -9.08 7.46 -17.08
N THR A 268 -8.23 6.48 -16.81
CA THR A 268 -8.25 5.18 -17.49
C THR A 268 -8.77 4.07 -16.57
N ALA A 269 -8.76 4.27 -15.25
CA ALA A 269 -9.10 3.27 -14.25
C ALA A 269 -9.58 3.94 -12.95
N PHE A 270 -10.26 3.16 -12.10
CA PHE A 270 -10.61 3.54 -10.73
C PHE A 270 -9.76 2.74 -9.74
N SER A 271 -8.84 3.41 -9.04
CA SER A 271 -7.92 2.75 -8.12
C SER A 271 -8.40 2.85 -6.67
N THR A 272 -8.38 1.75 -5.90
CA THR A 272 -8.49 1.80 -4.42
C THR A 272 -7.58 2.86 -3.85
N GLY A 273 -8.04 3.52 -2.78
CA GLY A 273 -7.27 4.53 -2.08
C GLY A 273 -7.21 5.88 -2.81
N MET A 274 -7.95 6.02 -3.91
CA MET A 274 -8.13 7.28 -4.62
C MET A 274 -9.55 7.82 -4.42
N GLU A 275 -9.62 9.14 -4.43
CA GLU A 275 -10.84 9.92 -4.57
C GLU A 275 -10.81 10.62 -5.93
N TYR A 276 -11.94 10.58 -6.65
CA TYR A 276 -12.07 11.22 -7.96
C TYR A 276 -13.13 12.31 -7.90
N THR A 277 -12.78 13.53 -8.31
CA THR A 277 -13.72 14.65 -8.35
C THR A 277 -14.07 14.96 -9.81
N PHE A 278 -15.34 14.77 -10.15
CA PHE A 278 -15.91 15.11 -11.46
C PHE A 278 -16.60 16.46 -11.37
N THR A 279 -15.98 17.49 -11.95
CA THR A 279 -16.62 18.78 -12.16
C THR A 279 -17.35 18.74 -13.50
N ILE A 280 -18.68 18.74 -13.44
CA ILE A 280 -19.57 18.61 -14.60
C ILE A 280 -20.17 19.98 -14.91
N THR A 281 -19.75 20.59 -16.02
CA THR A 281 -20.31 21.84 -16.52
C THR A 281 -21.46 21.55 -17.49
N ILE A 282 -22.67 21.99 -17.13
CA ILE A 282 -23.88 21.82 -17.94
C ILE A 282 -23.99 22.95 -18.97
N LEU A 283 -24.08 22.58 -20.24
CA LEU A 283 -24.30 23.49 -21.37
C LEU A 283 -25.71 23.28 -21.96
N PRO A 284 -26.21 24.21 -22.80
CA PRO A 284 -27.58 24.14 -23.32
C PRO A 284 -27.95 22.82 -24.00
N SER A 285 -27.00 22.14 -24.65
CA SER A 285 -27.25 20.86 -25.34
C SER A 285 -26.17 19.79 -25.11
N SER A 286 -25.24 20.01 -24.18
CA SER A 286 -24.11 19.09 -23.91
C SER A 286 -23.62 19.21 -22.47
N ILE A 287 -22.61 18.42 -22.12
CA ILE A 287 -21.84 18.57 -20.87
C ILE A 287 -20.35 18.54 -21.16
N GLU A 288 -19.59 19.25 -20.33
CA GLU A 288 -18.14 19.13 -20.25
C GLU A 288 -17.78 18.59 -18.87
N VAL A 289 -16.87 17.63 -18.81
CA VAL A 289 -16.47 17.00 -17.55
C VAL A 289 -14.97 17.16 -17.38
N LYS A 290 -14.56 17.69 -16.22
CA LYS A 290 -13.18 17.67 -15.76
C LYS A 290 -13.07 16.72 -14.59
N THR A 291 -12.01 15.92 -14.58
CA THR A 291 -11.76 14.94 -13.53
C THR A 291 -10.43 15.22 -12.87
N ASP A 292 -10.46 15.36 -11.55
CA ASP A 292 -9.28 15.45 -10.70
C ASP A 292 -9.19 14.17 -9.85
N GLU A 293 -7.97 13.67 -9.64
CA GLU A 293 -7.69 12.51 -8.80
C GLU A 293 -6.87 12.90 -7.58
N HIS A 294 -7.23 12.36 -6.42
CA HIS A 294 -6.59 12.68 -5.14
C HIS A 294 -6.32 11.39 -4.36
N PRO A 295 -5.06 11.16 -3.92
CA PRO A 295 -4.75 10.04 -3.06
C PRO A 295 -5.22 10.29 -1.63
N ILE A 296 -5.53 9.21 -0.92
CA ILE A 296 -5.81 9.21 0.51
C ILE A 296 -4.49 9.16 1.30
N GLY A 297 -4.02 10.31 1.79
CA GLY A 297 -2.81 10.42 2.61
C GLY A 297 -1.49 10.14 1.87
N GLU A 298 -0.33 10.34 2.52
CA GLU A 298 0.95 9.66 2.25
C GLU A 298 0.79 8.17 2.54
N TRP A 299 -0.03 7.56 1.72
CA TRP A 299 0.42 6.43 0.99
C TRP A 299 1.89 6.58 0.62
N GLY A 300 2.80 5.89 1.32
CA GLY A 300 4.09 5.60 0.72
C GLY A 300 3.81 4.87 -0.60
N THR A 301 3.81 5.59 -1.72
CA THR A 301 3.62 5.14 -3.11
C THR A 301 3.52 3.62 -3.33
N GLY A 302 2.41 2.97 -3.02
CA GLY A 302 2.22 1.57 -3.42
C GLY A 302 0.84 1.04 -3.10
N ASN A 303 -0.03 0.84 -4.09
CA ASN A 303 -1.52 0.78 -4.19
C ASN A 303 -2.30 2.07 -4.39
N SER A 304 -2.29 2.48 -5.64
CA SER A 304 -3.47 2.22 -6.46
C SER A 304 -3.76 0.71 -6.56
N SER A 305 -4.92 0.28 -6.09
CA SER A 305 -5.41 -1.06 -6.40
C SER A 305 -6.81 -1.04 -6.98
N SER A 306 -6.92 -1.06 -8.30
CA SER A 306 -7.47 -2.30 -8.84
C SER A 306 -6.40 -3.39 -8.61
N GLY A 307 -6.49 -4.13 -7.49
CA GLY A 307 -5.49 -5.14 -7.09
C GLY A 307 -4.48 -4.73 -6.00
N HIS A 308 -4.87 -4.94 -4.74
CA HIS A 308 -4.05 -5.35 -3.59
C HIS A 308 -2.64 -4.73 -3.36
N LYS A 309 -2.37 -4.20 -2.14
CA LYS A 309 -1.02 -4.34 -1.50
C LYS A 309 -1.14 -5.73 -0.90
N GLY A 310 -0.55 -6.79 -1.42
CA GLY A 310 0.56 -6.85 -2.36
C GLY A 310 0.32 -7.75 -3.55
N GLU A 311 -0.08 -7.14 -4.67
CA GLU A 311 0.10 -7.72 -6.01
C GLU A 311 0.89 -6.83 -6.97
N ASN A 312 1.04 -5.52 -6.72
CA ASN A 312 1.79 -4.65 -7.64
C ASN A 312 3.26 -4.44 -7.27
N ASN A 313 3.65 -4.37 -5.99
CA ASN A 313 5.08 -4.37 -5.65
C ASN A 313 5.60 -5.80 -5.66
N LEU A 314 6.47 -6.10 -6.62
CA LEU A 314 7.11 -7.39 -6.73
C LEU A 314 8.18 -7.58 -5.63
N VAL A 315 8.76 -6.50 -5.09
CA VAL A 315 9.72 -6.59 -3.98
C VAL A 315 9.00 -7.09 -2.73
N LYS A 316 9.34 -8.31 -2.29
CA LYS A 316 8.64 -9.05 -1.22
C LYS A 316 9.18 -8.80 0.18
N VAL A 317 10.43 -8.36 0.30
CA VAL A 317 11.11 -8.12 1.58
C VAL A 317 11.50 -6.66 1.63
N ASP A 318 10.77 -5.90 2.43
CA ASP A 318 11.01 -4.48 2.63
C ASP A 318 12.30 -4.28 3.43
N ILE A 319 13.04 -3.20 3.15
CA ILE A 319 14.29 -2.88 3.87
C ILE A 319 14.01 -2.67 5.37
N ASN A 320 12.82 -2.15 5.71
CA ASN A 320 12.40 -1.94 7.11
C ASN A 320 12.26 -3.27 7.89
N GLU A 321 12.03 -4.38 7.20
CA GLU A 321 11.89 -5.72 7.80
C GLU A 321 13.25 -6.39 8.07
N LEU A 322 14.35 -5.86 7.51
CA LEU A 322 15.67 -6.45 7.66
C LEU A 322 16.28 -6.16 9.05
N PRO A 323 17.05 -7.08 9.64
CA PRO A 323 17.85 -6.76 10.82
C PRO A 323 18.93 -5.73 10.46
N GLU A 324 19.29 -4.86 11.42
CA GLU A 324 20.45 -3.98 11.28
C GLU A 324 21.75 -4.78 11.14
N GLY A 325 22.71 -4.21 10.42
CA GLY A 325 24.04 -4.78 10.21
C GLY A 325 24.28 -5.35 8.81
N ASP A 326 25.36 -6.12 8.66
CA ASP A 326 25.86 -6.57 7.36
C ASP A 326 24.83 -7.35 6.54
N ILE A 327 24.73 -6.99 5.25
CA ILE A 327 23.94 -7.74 4.27
C ILE A 327 24.76 -8.92 3.75
N LYS A 328 24.10 -9.95 3.21
CA LYS A 328 24.76 -11.14 2.67
C LYS A 328 25.74 -10.79 1.54
N LYS A 329 27.03 -11.11 1.76
CA LYS A 329 28.03 -11.11 0.69
C LYS A 329 27.88 -12.35 -0.18
N VAL A 330 27.84 -12.19 -1.50
CA VAL A 330 27.81 -13.30 -2.46
C VAL A 330 29.12 -13.41 -3.22
N THR A 331 29.48 -14.63 -3.65
CA THR A 331 30.73 -14.87 -4.40
C THR A 331 30.51 -15.01 -5.90
N ASN A 332 29.24 -15.16 -6.30
CA ASN A 332 28.82 -15.17 -7.70
C ASN A 332 27.74 -14.11 -7.94
N LEU A 333 27.94 -13.26 -8.93
CA LEU A 333 27.00 -12.21 -9.37
C LEU A 333 25.62 -12.73 -9.76
N PHE A 334 25.49 -14.03 -10.09
CA PHE A 334 24.32 -14.61 -10.75
C PHE A 334 23.78 -15.91 -10.14
N GLY A 335 24.30 -16.42 -9.02
CA GLY A 335 24.08 -17.83 -8.65
C GLY A 335 23.80 -18.23 -7.20
N GLU A 336 23.84 -17.33 -6.20
CA GLU A 336 23.91 -17.76 -4.78
C GLU A 336 22.85 -17.16 -3.84
N THR A 337 21.83 -16.53 -4.41
CA THR A 337 20.81 -15.77 -3.66
C THR A 337 19.45 -16.45 -3.72
N GLY A 338 18.84 -16.67 -2.56
CA GLY A 338 17.45 -17.10 -2.42
C GLY A 338 16.46 -16.00 -2.80
N ASN A 339 15.22 -16.39 -3.06
CA ASN A 339 14.13 -15.46 -3.34
C ASN A 339 13.93 -14.48 -2.18
N GLY A 340 13.93 -13.18 -2.47
CA GLY A 340 13.74 -12.13 -1.48
C GLY A 340 15.01 -11.74 -0.71
N GLU A 341 16.17 -12.24 -1.13
CA GLU A 341 17.43 -11.90 -0.46
C GLU A 341 18.05 -10.60 -0.99
N TRP A 342 18.45 -9.75 -0.06
CA TRP A 342 19.35 -8.64 -0.30
C TRP A 342 20.80 -9.13 -0.26
N PHE A 343 21.63 -8.60 -1.15
CA PHE A 343 23.01 -9.05 -1.26
C PHE A 343 23.94 -7.93 -1.73
N TYR A 344 25.24 -8.15 -1.51
CA TYR A 344 26.28 -7.42 -2.19
C TYR A 344 27.37 -8.36 -2.73
N TYR A 345 28.00 -7.95 -3.82
CA TYR A 345 29.06 -8.66 -4.52
C TYR A 345 30.26 -7.73 -4.70
N LEU A 346 31.45 -8.29 -4.48
CA LEU A 346 32.72 -7.65 -4.75
C LEU A 346 33.62 -8.64 -5.48
N ALA A 347 34.10 -8.27 -6.67
CA ALA A 347 35.10 -9.03 -7.39
C ALA A 347 36.46 -8.99 -6.65
N ASN A 348 37.36 -9.90 -7.01
CA ASN A 348 38.66 -10.00 -6.37
C ASN A 348 39.44 -8.67 -6.43
N GLY A 349 39.94 -8.22 -5.29
CA GLY A 349 40.68 -6.95 -5.14
C GLY A 349 39.81 -5.71 -4.92
N GLN A 350 38.49 -5.80 -5.04
CA GLN A 350 37.56 -4.71 -4.74
C GLN A 350 37.30 -4.60 -3.23
N LYS A 351 37.13 -3.36 -2.75
CA LYS A 351 36.85 -3.02 -1.35
C LYS A 351 35.55 -2.24 -1.24
N GLY A 352 34.73 -2.65 -0.29
CA GLY A 352 33.43 -2.07 0.02
C GLY A 352 32.65 -2.96 0.98
N HIS A 353 31.46 -2.52 1.37
CA HIS A 353 30.50 -3.30 2.14
C HIS A 353 29.10 -2.73 1.98
N SER A 354 28.10 -3.51 2.37
CA SER A 354 26.70 -3.09 2.44
C SER A 354 26.09 -3.56 3.75
N GLU A 355 25.38 -2.67 4.42
CA GLU A 355 24.75 -2.89 5.72
C GLU A 355 23.38 -2.24 5.77
N VAL A 356 22.51 -2.74 6.64
CA VAL A 356 21.24 -2.12 6.98
C VAL A 356 21.45 -1.19 8.17
N VAL A 357 21.08 0.07 7.99
CA VAL A 357 21.16 1.13 9.01
C VAL A 357 19.78 1.68 9.32
N THR A 358 19.58 2.14 10.56
CA THR A 358 18.38 2.88 10.95
C THR A 358 18.64 4.38 10.86
N GLU A 359 17.74 5.08 10.17
CA GLU A 359 17.74 6.52 9.96
C GLU A 359 17.17 7.27 11.18
N GLU A 360 17.36 8.59 11.25
CA GLU A 360 16.85 9.41 12.36
C GLU A 360 15.32 9.34 12.53
N ASP A 361 14.60 9.10 11.44
CA ASP A 361 13.14 8.95 11.41
C ASP A 361 12.67 7.54 11.84
N GLY A 362 13.59 6.64 12.18
CA GLY A 362 13.31 5.25 12.54
C GLY A 362 13.09 4.30 11.36
N SER A 363 13.10 4.80 10.12
CA SER A 363 13.09 3.96 8.91
C SER A 363 14.47 3.30 8.70
N LYS A 364 14.51 2.20 7.94
CA LYS A 364 15.77 1.55 7.57
C LYS A 364 16.16 1.86 6.15
N ALA A 365 17.48 1.89 5.92
CA ALA A 365 18.09 2.04 4.63
C ALA A 365 19.20 1.01 4.45
N ILE A 366 19.49 0.67 3.20
CA ILE A 366 20.71 -0.05 2.85
C ILE A 366 21.79 0.97 2.58
N HIS A 367 22.74 1.06 3.49
CA HIS A 367 23.98 1.80 3.31
C HIS A 367 24.95 0.92 2.54
N SER A 368 25.61 1.47 1.53
CA SER A 368 26.60 0.76 0.74
C SER A 368 27.75 1.67 0.40
N LYS A 369 28.95 1.20 0.72
CA LYS A 369 30.19 1.96 0.60
C LYS A 369 31.13 1.29 -0.40
N VAL A 370 31.62 2.07 -1.34
CA VAL A 370 32.64 1.71 -2.33
C VAL A 370 33.95 2.38 -1.97
N GLU A 371 34.99 1.58 -1.72
CA GLU A 371 36.31 2.05 -1.27
C GLU A 371 37.40 1.86 -2.32
N THR A 372 37.01 1.54 -3.56
CA THR A 372 37.95 1.30 -4.68
C THR A 372 37.75 2.35 -5.76
N SER A 373 38.84 2.83 -6.36
CA SER A 373 38.83 3.89 -7.38
C SER A 373 38.36 3.44 -8.76
N THR A 374 38.18 2.14 -8.97
CA THR A 374 37.68 1.54 -10.22
C THR A 374 36.54 0.60 -9.91
N ALA A 375 35.31 1.08 -10.14
CA ALA A 375 34.09 0.32 -9.94
C ALA A 375 33.34 0.20 -11.27
N GLU A 376 33.13 -1.05 -11.69
CA GLU A 376 32.29 -1.42 -12.82
C GLU A 376 31.16 -2.33 -12.30
N TRP A 377 30.05 -2.43 -13.03
CA TRP A 377 28.87 -3.18 -12.61
C TRP A 377 29.15 -4.68 -12.35
N TRP A 378 30.16 -5.25 -13.00
CA TRP A 378 30.60 -6.62 -12.79
C TRP A 378 31.64 -6.74 -11.67
N SER A 379 32.21 -5.64 -11.19
CA SER A 379 33.22 -5.66 -10.12
C SER A 379 32.61 -5.34 -8.75
N ILE A 380 31.56 -4.53 -8.70
CA ILE A 380 30.81 -4.18 -7.50
C ILE A 380 29.32 -4.13 -7.84
N ARG A 381 28.51 -4.85 -7.06
CA ARG A 381 27.06 -4.87 -7.21
C ARG A 381 26.40 -5.00 -5.86
N PHE A 382 25.36 -4.21 -5.63
CA PHE A 382 24.45 -4.36 -4.50
C PHE A 382 23.05 -4.51 -5.07
N GLY A 383 22.23 -5.33 -4.43
CA GLY A 383 20.98 -5.70 -5.08
C GLY A 383 20.04 -6.55 -4.25
N TYR A 384 18.93 -6.85 -4.92
CA TYR A 384 17.83 -7.64 -4.42
C TYR A 384 17.53 -8.76 -5.41
N HIS A 385 17.45 -10.00 -4.94
CA HIS A 385 17.13 -11.16 -5.76
C HIS A 385 15.65 -11.52 -5.64
N MET A 386 15.04 -11.88 -6.77
CA MET A 386 13.64 -12.23 -6.81
C MET A 386 13.34 -13.42 -7.71
N GLN A 387 12.46 -14.28 -7.19
CA GLN A 387 11.74 -15.28 -7.96
C GLN A 387 10.24 -14.99 -7.89
N ALA A 388 9.64 -14.72 -9.04
CA ALA A 388 8.23 -14.37 -9.18
C ALA A 388 7.61 -15.11 -10.35
N ASP A 389 6.43 -15.70 -10.14
CA ASP A 389 5.68 -16.34 -11.20
C ASP A 389 4.86 -15.30 -11.99
N ASN A 390 4.51 -15.61 -13.25
CA ASN A 390 3.59 -14.84 -14.07
C ASN A 390 4.00 -13.37 -14.35
N ILE A 391 5.31 -13.08 -14.41
CA ILE A 391 5.80 -11.77 -14.86
C ILE A 391 5.58 -11.63 -16.37
N LEU A 392 4.72 -10.68 -16.74
CA LEU A 392 4.33 -10.42 -18.12
C LEU A 392 5.44 -9.68 -18.88
N PRO A 393 5.56 -9.89 -20.21
CA PRO A 393 6.51 -9.18 -21.04
C PRO A 393 6.02 -7.74 -21.33
N GLU A 394 6.02 -6.89 -20.32
CA GLU A 394 5.51 -5.52 -20.38
C GLU A 394 6.42 -4.53 -19.65
N LYS A 395 6.03 -3.25 -19.58
CA LYS A 395 6.80 -2.26 -18.82
C LYS A 395 6.57 -2.38 -17.33
N TYR A 396 7.64 -2.24 -16.58
CA TYR A 396 7.66 -2.16 -15.12
C TYR A 396 8.43 -0.91 -14.70
N ILE A 397 8.06 -0.38 -13.55
CA ILE A 397 8.64 0.80 -12.94
C ILE A 397 9.44 0.37 -11.72
N LEU A 398 10.73 0.66 -11.75
CA LEU A 398 11.60 0.61 -10.58
C LEU A 398 11.55 1.96 -9.88
N GLU A 399 11.17 1.95 -8.61
CA GLU A 399 11.08 3.15 -7.77
C GLU A 399 11.85 2.93 -6.47
N PHE A 400 12.60 3.95 -6.03
CA PHE A 400 13.34 3.93 -4.77
C PHE A 400 13.73 5.34 -4.35
N LYS A 401 14.12 5.52 -3.10
CA LYS A 401 14.73 6.75 -2.60
C LYS A 401 16.23 6.56 -2.43
N VAL A 402 17.03 7.56 -2.81
CA VAL A 402 18.49 7.54 -2.66
C VAL A 402 19.04 8.84 -2.09
N LYS A 403 20.08 8.73 -1.25
CA LYS A 403 20.99 9.83 -0.88
C LYS A 403 22.42 9.28 -0.84
N GLY A 404 23.43 10.13 -0.75
CA GLY A 404 24.83 9.69 -0.66
C GLY A 404 25.81 10.70 -1.21
N THR A 405 27.03 10.24 -1.49
CA THR A 405 28.12 11.08 -2.01
C THR A 405 27.65 11.96 -3.18
N LYS A 406 27.63 13.27 -2.95
CA LYS A 406 27.11 14.25 -3.92
C LYS A 406 27.88 14.18 -5.24
N GLY A 407 27.15 14.11 -6.35
CA GLY A 407 27.71 13.94 -7.69
C GLY A 407 28.18 12.52 -7.99
N GLY A 408 27.98 11.56 -7.08
CA GLY A 408 28.17 10.14 -7.34
C GLY A 408 27.21 9.68 -8.45
N HIS A 409 27.75 8.99 -9.46
CA HIS A 409 26.97 8.49 -10.59
C HIS A 409 26.48 7.07 -10.31
N LEU A 410 25.24 6.96 -9.83
CA LEU A 410 24.61 5.69 -9.49
C LEU A 410 23.90 5.11 -10.71
N TRP A 411 24.22 3.87 -11.02
CA TRP A 411 23.53 3.08 -12.03
C TRP A 411 22.59 2.08 -11.39
N MET A 412 21.50 1.78 -12.09
CA MET A 412 20.52 0.76 -11.74
C MET A 412 20.18 -0.09 -12.97
N PHE A 413 19.90 -1.38 -12.75
CA PHE A 413 19.56 -2.34 -13.79
C PHE A 413 18.74 -3.50 -13.23
N VAL A 414 18.04 -4.22 -14.12
CA VAL A 414 17.36 -5.47 -13.79
C VAL A 414 17.98 -6.59 -14.61
N ASN A 415 18.62 -7.55 -13.95
CA ASN A 415 19.28 -8.67 -14.62
C ASN A 415 18.47 -9.96 -14.46
N GLY A 416 17.92 -10.45 -15.57
CA GLY A 416 17.29 -11.76 -15.70
C GLY A 416 18.32 -12.89 -15.67
N TYR A 417 17.97 -13.98 -15.02
CA TYR A 417 18.78 -15.19 -15.00
C TYR A 417 18.69 -15.90 -16.35
N ASN A 418 19.83 -16.04 -17.02
CA ASN A 418 19.97 -16.80 -18.25
C ASN A 418 21.25 -17.65 -18.18
N PRO A 419 21.15 -18.98 -18.09
CA PRO A 419 22.32 -19.85 -17.99
C PRO A 419 23.16 -19.91 -19.28
N ASN A 420 22.62 -19.44 -20.40
CA ASN A 420 23.27 -19.47 -21.72
C ASN A 420 23.86 -18.11 -22.12
N ALA A 421 23.72 -17.07 -21.28
CA ALA A 421 24.23 -15.74 -21.54
C ALA A 421 25.08 -15.24 -20.36
N SER A 422 26.13 -14.47 -20.66
CA SER A 422 26.94 -13.82 -19.62
C SER A 422 26.18 -12.73 -18.85
N SER A 423 25.14 -12.17 -19.48
CA SER A 423 24.32 -11.09 -18.97
C SER A 423 23.01 -11.00 -19.76
N SER A 424 21.90 -10.73 -19.07
CA SER A 424 20.61 -10.50 -19.70
C SER A 424 19.84 -9.45 -18.92
N PHE A 425 19.91 -8.20 -19.39
CA PHE A 425 19.32 -7.06 -18.68
C PHE A 425 17.99 -6.69 -19.30
N MET A 426 16.93 -6.56 -18.49
CA MET A 426 15.66 -5.99 -18.98
C MET A 426 15.92 -4.60 -19.56
N MET A 427 15.28 -4.28 -20.68
CA MET A 427 15.61 -3.08 -21.43
C MET A 427 15.20 -1.82 -20.63
N ALA A 428 16.18 -0.98 -20.32
CA ALA A 428 16.00 0.29 -19.63
C ALA A 428 15.76 1.46 -20.59
N GLN A 429 16.48 1.48 -21.71
CA GLN A 429 16.40 2.56 -22.69
C GLN A 429 16.50 2.02 -24.11
N PHE A 430 15.82 2.67 -25.04
CA PHE A 430 15.93 2.41 -26.47
C PHE A 430 16.35 3.70 -27.19
N LYS A 431 17.53 3.71 -27.81
CA LYS A 431 18.06 4.87 -28.54
C LYS A 431 18.76 4.41 -29.82
N GLU A 432 18.50 5.10 -30.92
CA GLU A 432 19.12 4.81 -32.23
C GLU A 432 19.01 3.32 -32.63
N ASN A 433 17.81 2.76 -32.46
CA ASN A 433 17.49 1.36 -32.74
C ASN A 433 18.29 0.33 -31.93
N LYS A 434 18.82 0.72 -30.78
CA LYS A 434 19.59 -0.16 -29.90
C LYS A 434 19.08 -0.08 -28.46
N ALA A 435 19.13 -1.21 -27.77
CA ALA A 435 18.73 -1.36 -26.39
C ALA A 435 19.90 -1.13 -25.42
N TYR A 436 19.56 -0.60 -24.24
CA TYR A 436 20.43 -0.49 -23.07
C TYR A 436 19.74 -1.12 -21.87
N GLY A 437 20.50 -1.79 -21.01
CA GLY A 437 19.99 -2.51 -19.83
C GLY A 437 20.01 -1.73 -18.52
N GLY A 438 20.49 -0.48 -18.50
CA GLY A 438 20.59 0.30 -17.26
C GLY A 438 20.23 1.78 -17.40
N HIS A 439 19.90 2.39 -16.27
CA HIS A 439 19.77 3.84 -16.10
C HIS A 439 20.86 4.36 -15.17
N GLY A 440 21.51 5.46 -15.56
CA GLY A 440 22.42 6.23 -14.69
C GLY A 440 21.74 7.50 -14.18
N ILE A 441 21.98 7.84 -12.91
CA ILE A 441 21.55 9.09 -12.27
C ILE A 441 22.69 9.67 -11.43
N ASN A 442 22.70 10.99 -11.25
CA ASN A 442 23.58 11.63 -10.27
C ASN A 442 22.86 11.74 -8.93
N ILE A 443 23.58 11.45 -7.85
CA ILE A 443 23.12 11.71 -6.49
C ILE A 443 23.25 13.22 -6.22
N GLU A 444 22.16 13.84 -5.79
CA GLU A 444 22.03 15.29 -5.61
C GLU A 444 22.63 15.77 -4.29
N ASP A 445 22.46 14.99 -3.22
CA ASP A 445 22.80 15.37 -1.86
C ASP A 445 23.08 14.19 -0.93
N GLU A 446 23.87 14.46 0.13
CA GLU A 446 24.27 13.48 1.15
C GLU A 446 23.24 13.32 2.27
N GLN A 447 22.38 14.33 2.50
CA GLN A 447 21.46 14.38 3.63
C GLN A 447 20.02 14.07 3.20
N THR A 448 19.63 14.54 2.02
CA THR A 448 18.24 14.49 1.54
C THR A 448 18.04 13.35 0.54
N TYR A 449 17.04 12.52 0.80
CA TYR A 449 16.61 11.48 -0.14
C TYR A 449 15.92 12.09 -1.37
N GLN A 450 16.45 11.79 -2.56
CA GLN A 450 15.76 12.02 -3.83
C GLN A 450 15.00 10.75 -4.24
N THR A 451 13.78 10.92 -4.75
CA THR A 451 12.98 9.82 -5.30
C THR A 451 13.36 9.57 -6.75
N ILE A 452 13.69 8.31 -7.06
CA ILE A 452 14.02 7.86 -8.41
C ILE A 452 12.92 6.93 -8.90
N ARG A 453 12.50 7.16 -10.15
CA ARG A 453 11.50 6.36 -10.86
C ARG A 453 12.00 6.10 -12.27
N LYS A 454 12.14 4.84 -12.66
CA LYS A 454 12.68 4.43 -13.96
C LYS A 454 11.96 3.21 -14.54
N ASP A 455 11.68 3.29 -15.83
CA ASP A 455 11.01 2.23 -16.57
C ASP A 455 12.01 1.17 -17.04
N PHE A 456 11.56 -0.09 -17.00
CA PHE A 456 12.21 -1.25 -17.58
C PHE A 456 11.17 -2.02 -18.39
N ASP A 457 11.46 -2.29 -19.66
CA ASP A 457 10.65 -3.12 -20.53
C ASP A 457 11.06 -4.58 -20.37
N PHE A 458 10.18 -5.36 -19.74
CA PHE A 458 10.37 -6.79 -19.52
C PHE A 458 10.03 -7.61 -20.77
N SER A 459 9.59 -7.03 -21.88
CA SER A 459 9.43 -7.75 -23.16
C SER A 459 10.77 -8.01 -23.85
N GLN A 460 11.80 -7.23 -23.52
CA GLN A 460 13.07 -7.23 -24.21
C GLN A 460 14.27 -7.21 -23.26
N THR A 461 15.39 -7.75 -23.71
CA THR A 461 16.65 -7.73 -23.00
C THR A 461 17.77 -7.10 -23.82
N SER A 462 18.77 -6.59 -23.12
CA SER A 462 20.06 -6.11 -23.63
C SER A 462 21.17 -6.93 -22.99
N ASN A 463 22.25 -7.20 -23.73
CA ASN A 463 23.43 -7.87 -23.17
C ASN A 463 24.34 -6.93 -22.37
N SER A 464 24.05 -5.62 -22.37
CA SER A 464 24.85 -4.59 -21.70
C SER A 464 23.98 -3.53 -21.05
N ILE A 465 24.42 -3.02 -19.91
CA ILE A 465 23.79 -1.90 -19.22
C ILE A 465 24.20 -0.53 -19.78
N THR A 466 25.41 -0.40 -20.33
CA THR A 466 26.00 0.88 -20.76
C THR A 466 26.23 0.97 -22.27
N TRP A 467 26.19 -0.16 -22.98
CA TRP A 467 26.46 -0.24 -24.41
C TRP A 467 25.19 -0.58 -25.19
N ARG A 468 25.11 -0.05 -26.41
CA ARG A 468 24.06 -0.33 -27.38
C ARG A 468 24.17 -1.77 -27.87
N SER A 469 23.11 -2.54 -27.66
CA SER A 469 22.98 -3.89 -28.20
C SER A 469 21.71 -4.05 -29.02
N ASP A 470 21.67 -5.09 -29.86
CA ASP A 470 20.41 -5.47 -30.51
C ASP A 470 19.46 -6.04 -29.46
N PRO A 471 18.22 -5.53 -29.36
CA PRO A 471 17.25 -6.06 -28.41
C PRO A 471 16.95 -7.53 -28.71
N GLN A 472 16.84 -8.32 -27.66
CA GLN A 472 16.37 -9.70 -27.74
C GLN A 472 15.04 -9.81 -27.01
N LEU A 473 14.15 -10.72 -27.42
CA LEU A 473 12.94 -10.99 -26.66
C LEU A 473 13.32 -11.66 -25.34
N SER A 474 12.72 -11.20 -24.24
CA SER A 474 12.93 -11.83 -22.94
C SER A 474 12.24 -13.20 -22.89
N THR A 475 12.88 -14.13 -22.20
CA THR A 475 12.33 -15.45 -21.90
C THR A 475 11.55 -15.43 -20.59
N GLU A 476 10.68 -16.41 -20.40
CA GLU A 476 9.97 -16.59 -19.13
C GLU A 476 10.92 -16.86 -17.96
N MET A 477 12.03 -17.58 -18.20
CA MET A 477 13.05 -17.84 -17.18
C MET A 477 13.70 -16.55 -16.67
N GLU A 478 14.05 -15.65 -17.57
CA GLU A 478 14.65 -14.35 -17.24
C GLU A 478 13.66 -13.46 -16.49
N ARG A 479 12.37 -13.53 -16.82
CA ARG A 479 11.32 -12.78 -16.11
C ARG A 479 10.91 -13.42 -14.78
N LYS A 480 11.09 -14.73 -14.62
CA LYS A 480 10.75 -15.47 -13.40
C LYS A 480 11.83 -15.40 -12.34
N ASN A 481 13.09 -15.32 -12.75
CA ASN A 481 14.23 -15.29 -11.86
C ASN A 481 15.14 -14.13 -12.26
N PHE A 482 15.17 -13.08 -11.45
CA PHE A 482 15.96 -11.89 -11.77
C PHE A 482 16.41 -11.16 -10.53
N SER A 483 17.29 -10.17 -10.73
CA SER A 483 17.88 -9.39 -9.67
C SER A 483 17.93 -7.92 -10.04
N ILE A 484 17.45 -7.07 -9.14
CA ILE A 484 17.63 -5.62 -9.23
C ILE A 484 19.05 -5.34 -8.73
N GLY A 485 19.84 -4.68 -9.56
CA GLY A 485 21.22 -4.36 -9.27
C GLY A 485 21.47 -2.86 -9.35
N PHE A 486 22.41 -2.43 -8.53
CA PHE A 486 22.87 -1.07 -8.53
C PHE A 486 24.40 -1.05 -8.36
N PHE A 487 25.06 -0.03 -8.90
CA PHE A 487 26.50 0.21 -8.70
C PHE A 487 26.86 1.69 -8.85
N LEU A 488 27.88 2.15 -8.13
CA LEU A 488 28.42 3.51 -8.24
C LEU A 488 29.55 3.53 -9.27
N GLU A 489 29.46 4.35 -10.32
CA GLU A 489 30.48 4.43 -11.37
C GLU A 489 31.67 5.31 -10.95
N LYS A 490 32.89 4.76 -11.05
CA LYS A 490 34.18 5.46 -11.01
C LYS A 490 34.36 6.50 -9.87
N SER A 491 34.00 6.16 -8.64
CA SER A 491 34.43 6.93 -7.46
C SER A 491 34.43 6.08 -6.19
N THR A 492 35.28 6.46 -5.23
CA THR A 492 35.08 6.13 -3.82
C THR A 492 33.89 6.94 -3.31
N GLY A 493 32.95 6.30 -2.64
CA GLY A 493 31.76 6.96 -2.13
C GLY A 493 30.78 5.97 -1.55
N ASP A 494 29.72 6.50 -0.99
CA ASP A 494 28.63 5.77 -0.37
C ASP A 494 27.29 6.27 -0.89
N PHE A 495 26.29 5.43 -0.77
CA PHE A 495 24.90 5.81 -0.99
C PHE A 495 24.00 4.93 -0.13
N TYR A 496 22.80 5.44 0.07
CA TYR A 496 21.75 4.84 0.88
C TYR A 496 20.53 4.64 0.00
N ILE A 497 19.95 3.44 0.01
CA ILE A 497 18.69 3.16 -0.68
C ILE A 497 17.63 2.80 0.35
N LYS A 498 16.43 3.40 0.20
CA LYS A 498 15.22 2.96 0.92
C LYS A 498 14.00 2.94 0.01
N ASP A 499 12.90 2.37 0.50
CA ASP A 499 11.61 2.28 -0.20
C ASP A 499 11.68 1.66 -1.60
N LEU A 500 12.46 0.58 -1.78
CA LEU A 500 12.59 -0.11 -3.07
C LEU A 500 11.28 -0.78 -3.50
N LYS A 501 10.82 -0.45 -4.71
CA LYS A 501 9.60 -0.99 -5.32
C LYS A 501 9.85 -1.33 -6.77
N LEU A 502 9.21 -2.41 -7.22
CA LEU A 502 9.14 -2.77 -8.63
C LEU A 502 7.70 -3.15 -8.96
N TYR A 503 7.05 -2.42 -9.85
CA TYR A 503 5.64 -2.63 -10.15
C TYR A 503 5.33 -2.46 -11.63
N ARG A 504 4.28 -3.12 -12.11
CA ARG A 504 3.86 -3.02 -13.52
C ARG A 504 3.50 -1.56 -13.83
N ALA A 505 3.96 -1.05 -14.97
CA ALA A 505 3.56 0.27 -15.43
C ALA A 505 2.07 0.26 -15.77
N ALA A 506 1.33 1.30 -15.37
CA ALA A 506 -0.01 1.52 -15.90
C ALA A 506 0.12 1.79 -17.41
N ASN A 507 -0.56 0.99 -18.22
CA ASN A 507 -0.56 1.16 -19.68
C ASN A 507 -1.33 2.41 -20.09
#